data_AF-A0A7C2K8K3-F1
#
_entry.id   AF-A0A7C2K8K3-F1
#
_cell.length_a   1.000
_cell.length_b   1.000
_cell.length_c   1.000
_cell.angle_alpha   90.00
_cell.angle_beta   90.00
_cell.angle_gamma   90.00
#
_symmetry.space_group_name_H-M   'P 1'
#
loop_
_entity.id
_entity.type
_entity.pdbx_description
1 polymer ?
#
loop_
_entity_poly.entity_id
_entity_poly.type
_entity_poly.pdbx_seq_one_letter_code
_entity_poly.pdbx_strand_id
1 'polypeptide(L)' 'MKVLIIISRDDPETIYNAMRLANVGIKKGDEVSVFMLGKAVTFEKLPTDQFNFMEQINSFQGDFYV' A
#
# COMPACT_ATOMS: atom_id res chain seq x y z
N MET A 1 -5.27 -15.44 6.84
CA MET A 1 -6.38 -14.57 7.31
C MET A 1 -6.87 -13.72 6.15
N LYS A 2 -8.04 -13.08 6.25
CA LYS A 2 -8.52 -12.10 5.25
C LYS A 2 -8.39 -10.69 5.84
N VAL A 3 -7.67 -9.81 5.15
CA VAL A 3 -7.34 -8.46 5.64
C VAL A 3 -7.62 -7.43 4.56
N LEU A 4 -8.33 -6.37 4.91
CA LEU A 4 -8.49 -5.17 4.08
C LEU A 4 -7.72 -4.01 4.72
N ILE A 5 -6.81 -3.41 3.96
CA ILE A 5 -6.08 -2.20 4.36
C ILE A 5 -6.64 -1.02 3.57
N ILE A 6 -7.04 0.04 4.28
CA ILE A 6 -7.56 1.27 3.68
C ILE A 6 -6.55 2.38 3.88
N ILE A 7 -6.12 3.02 2.78
CA ILE A 7 -5.17 4.13 2.81
C ILE A 7 -5.88 5.37 2.28
N SER A 8 -5.92 6.44 3.10
CA SER A 8 -6.66 7.67 2.77
C SER A 8 -5.81 8.95 2.71
N ARG A 9 -4.55 8.85 3.12
CA ARG A 9 -3.60 9.97 3.24
C ARG A 9 -2.58 9.91 2.11
N ASP A 10 -2.19 11.08 1.63
CA ASP A 10 -1.14 11.33 0.63
C ASP A 10 0.24 11.55 1.29
N ASP A 11 0.50 10.85 2.39
CA ASP A 11 1.76 10.91 3.11
C ASP A 11 2.66 9.71 2.72
N PRO A 12 3.86 9.95 2.15
CA PRO A 12 4.73 8.88 1.64
C PRO A 12 5.09 7.81 2.69
N GLU A 13 5.37 8.21 3.93
CA GLU A 13 5.69 7.27 5.01
C GLU A 13 4.50 6.38 5.36
N THR A 14 3.30 6.97 5.43
CA THR A 14 2.05 6.26 5.68
C THR A 14 1.77 5.21 4.61
N ILE A 15 1.88 5.58 3.33
CA ILE A 15 1.68 4.66 2.20
C ILE A 15 2.74 3.56 2.23
N TYR A 16 4.00 3.91 2.45
CA TYR A 16 5.12 2.97 2.54
C TYR A 16 4.88 1.91 3.63
N ASN A 17 4.56 2.34 4.85
CA ASN A 17 4.36 1.42 5.97
C ASN A 17 3.11 0.55 5.80
N ALA A 18 2.02 1.10 5.26
CA ALA A 18 0.82 0.33 4.96
C ALA A 18 1.09 -0.76 3.91
N MET A 19 1.74 -0.41 2.80
CA MET A 19 2.08 -1.38 1.74
C MET A 19 3.13 -2.39 2.20
N ARG A 20 4.10 -1.97 3.01
CA ARG A 20 5.08 -2.87 3.62
C ARG A 20 4.41 -3.91 4.51
N LEU A 21 3.41 -3.50 5.31
CA LEU A 21 2.62 -4.44 6.11
C LEU A 21 1.79 -5.39 5.23
N ALA A 22 1.16 -4.85 4.17
CA ALA A 22 0.39 -5.65 3.20
C ALA A 22 1.26 -6.78 2.61
N ASN A 23 2.48 -6.45 2.18
CA ASN A 23 3.45 -7.41 1.65
C ASN A 23 3.90 -8.46 2.68
N VAL A 24 4.02 -8.08 3.96
CA VAL A 24 4.29 -9.05 5.03
C VAL A 24 3.14 -10.03 5.20
N GLY A 25 1.89 -9.57 5.12
CA GLY A 25 0.70 -10.43 5.16
C GLY A 25 0.69 -11.43 4.02
N ILE A 26 0.88 -10.96 2.77
CA ILE A 26 0.99 -11.82 1.59
C ILE A 26 2.07 -12.90 1.79
N LYS A 27 3.27 -12.52 2.24
CA LYS A 27 4.39 -13.46 2.48
C LYS A 27 4.09 -14.51 3.57
N LYS A 28 3.17 -14.23 4.48
CA LYS A 28 2.72 -15.18 5.51
C LYS A 28 1.55 -16.06 5.06
N GLY A 29 1.05 -15.87 3.84
CA GLY A 29 -0.09 -16.62 3.29
C GLY A 29 -1.45 -16.02 3.64
N ASP A 30 -1.51 -14.74 4.02
CA ASP A 30 -2.78 -14.03 4.19
C ASP A 30 -3.34 -13.57 2.84
N GLU A 31 -4.68 -13.58 2.72
CA GLU A 31 -5.40 -12.88 1.66
C GLU A 31 -5.50 -11.41 2.04
N VAL A 32 -4.73 -10.56 1.35
CA VAL A 32 -4.69 -9.12 1.63
C VAL A 32 -5.25 -8.35 0.45
N SER A 33 -6.17 -7.43 0.72
CA SER A 33 -6.63 -6.42 -0.23
C SER A 33 -6.25 -5.03 0.26
N VAL A 34 -5.95 -4.12 -0.66
CA VAL A 34 -5.66 -2.71 -0.39
C VAL A 34 -6.65 -1.85 -1.15
N PHE A 35 -7.25 -0.87 -0.47
CA PHE A 35 -8.09 0.15 -1.10
C PHE A 35 -7.54 1.54 -0.80
N MET A 36 -7.11 2.26 -1.83
CA MET A 36 -6.74 3.67 -1.75
C MET A 36 -7.96 4.54 -2.03
N LEU A 37 -8.17 5.55 -1.19
CA LEU A 37 -9.25 6.53 -1.38
C LEU A 37 -8.85 7.92 -0.90
N GLY A 38 -9.68 8.92 -1.18
CA GLY A 38 -9.41 10.29 -0.73
C GLY A 38 -8.12 10.84 -1.34
N LYS A 39 -7.21 11.36 -0.52
CA LYS A 39 -5.96 11.93 -1.04
C LYS A 39 -4.97 10.86 -1.50
N ALA A 40 -5.06 9.64 -0.98
CA ALA A 40 -4.13 8.56 -1.34
C ALA A 40 -4.19 8.20 -2.82
N VAL A 41 -5.29 8.46 -3.52
CA VAL A 41 -5.42 8.18 -4.97
C VAL A 41 -4.42 8.95 -5.83
N THR A 42 -3.80 10.01 -5.30
CA THR A 42 -2.77 10.78 -5.99
C THR A 42 -1.35 10.27 -5.72
N PHE A 43 -1.19 9.05 -5.20
CA PHE A 43 0.10 8.48 -4.79
C PHE A 43 1.18 8.54 -5.88
N GLU A 44 0.80 8.42 -7.16
CA GLU A 44 1.73 8.50 -8.30
C GLU A 44 2.45 9.84 -8.41
N LYS A 45 1.94 10.90 -7.77
CA LYS A 45 2.53 12.25 -7.77
C LYS A 45 3.42 12.52 -6.56
N LEU A 46 3.49 11.60 -5.60
CA LEU A 46 4.21 11.80 -4.34
C LEU A 46 5.69 11.42 -4.50
N PRO A 47 6.60 12.10 -3.78
CA PRO A 47 8.03 11.77 -3.81
C PRO A 47 8.32 10.43 -3.14
N THR A 48 9.28 9.68 -3.68
CA THR A 48 9.64 8.33 -3.21
C THR A 48 11.07 8.24 -2.65
N ASP A 49 11.79 9.34 -2.55
CA ASP A 49 13.24 9.34 -2.24
C ASP A 49 13.55 8.79 -0.84
N GLN A 50 12.77 9.21 0.17
CA GLN A 50 12.94 8.77 1.55
C GLN A 50 12.17 7.47 1.84
N PHE A 51 11.02 7.29 1.21
CA PHE A 51 10.12 6.16 1.40
C PHE A 51 9.70 5.62 0.05
N ASN A 52 10.37 4.55 -0.41
CA ASN A 52 10.10 3.93 -1.71
C ASN A 52 8.82 3.08 -1.68
N PHE A 53 7.66 3.72 -1.49
CA PHE A 53 6.37 3.04 -1.46
C PHE A 53 5.99 2.47 -2.83
N MET A 54 6.49 3.03 -3.93
CA MET A 54 6.25 2.50 -5.27
C MET A 54 6.82 1.10 -5.44
N GLU A 55 8.00 0.81 -4.87
CA GLU A 55 8.53 -0.56 -4.84
C GLU A 55 7.64 -1.52 -4.03
N GLN A 56 7.06 -1.05 -2.91
CA GLN A 56 6.11 -1.85 -2.14
C GLN A 56 4.81 -2.11 -2.90
N ILE A 57 4.29 -1.12 -3.64
CA ILE A 57 3.10 -1.28 -4.49
C ILE A 57 3.39 -2.26 -5.63
N ASN A 58 4.51 -2.10 -6.32
CA ASN A 58 4.90 -2.95 -7.46
C ASN A 58 5.15 -4.41 -7.05
N SER A 59 5.52 -4.67 -5.79
CA SER A 59 5.73 -6.01 -5.26
C SER A 59 4.48 -6.65 -4.64
N PHE A 60 3.39 -5.88 -4.51
CA PHE A 60 2.14 -6.37 -3.94
C PHE A 60 1.40 -7.28 -4.92
N GLN A 61 0.92 -8.43 -4.43
CA GLN A 61 0.27 -9.46 -5.23
C GLN A 61 -1.18 -9.72 -4.83
N GLY A 62 -1.72 -8.94 -3.90
CA GLY A 62 -3.12 -9.00 -3.51
C GLY A 62 -4.00 -8.09 -4.37
N ASP A 63 -5.30 -8.06 -4.05
CA ASP A 63 -6.23 -7.17 -4.74
C ASP A 63 -5.95 -5.70 -4.38
N PHE A 64 -5.78 -4.87 -5.39
CA PHE A 64 -5.47 -3.45 -5.22
C PHE A 64 -6.54 -2.61 -5.93
N TYR A 65 -7.19 -1.74 -5.16
CA TYR A 65 -8.26 -0.86 -5.64
C TYR A 65 -7.86 0.60 -5.42
N VAL A 66 -8.15 1.44 -6.42
CA VAL A 66 -7.94 2.90 -6.42
C VAL A 66 -9.20 3.58 -6.93
#